data_AF-A0A7C1UY37-F1
#
_entry.id   AF-A0A7C1UY37-F1
#
_cell.length_a   1.000
_cell.length_b   1.000
_cell.length_c   1.000
_cell.angle_alpha   90.00
_cell.angle_beta   90.00
_cell.angle_gamma   90.00
#
_symmetry.space_group_name_H-M   'P 1'
#
loop_
_entity.id
_entity.type
_entity.pdbx_description
1 polymer ?
#
loop_
_entity_poly.entity_id
_entity_poly.type
_entity_poly.pdbx_seq_one_letter_code
_entity_poly.pdbx_strand_id
1 'polypeptide(L)'
;GMEDMDLYMEDYDFVEEAHQASKSPETFENWVKKWVLSCKGHSDYLRKLGYKRILELKGRSHFDSWRFDIGVMENRPKTTRYTPIEMAIVAMARKLAEKVKKNGYQTLLAGAGIANLAAWLSFYNLKKEGYSLDLMAEVGLYGYIPRPTDPSLFNMRNFPTCKMNADTHTIMGMLVGGKKAQCIGALGAAQVDERGNINTTKTASDRYIVGSGGANDVASTAREVVAIVPHVKERLPKKVFYVTSPGKTVRTVVSTLGIFEKLDTDSRFTLTAYYPKDGLNKEQIIQELCEGSNWSFKVASEVEEVSPPTRWELDLLRSFDPRRYYLGSPPDEQGT
;
A
#
# COMPACT_ATOMS: atom_id res chain seq x y z
N GLY A 1 19.51 14.02 -13.73
CA GLY A 1 20.06 12.98 -12.83
C GLY A 1 21.56 13.11 -12.82
N MET A 2 22.25 12.42 -11.91
CA MET A 2 23.70 12.28 -11.99
C MET A 2 24.02 11.29 -13.11
N GLU A 3 24.75 11.72 -14.14
CA GLU A 3 25.06 10.90 -15.33
C GLU A 3 25.87 9.64 -14.99
N ASP A 4 26.59 9.65 -13.87
CA ASP A 4 27.51 8.60 -13.45
C ASP A 4 26.89 7.55 -12.50
N MET A 5 25.59 7.63 -12.21
CA MET A 5 24.92 6.66 -11.33
C MET A 5 24.14 5.61 -12.11
N ASP A 6 24.62 4.37 -12.06
CA ASP A 6 23.87 3.21 -12.53
C ASP A 6 22.69 2.93 -11.60
N LEU A 7 21.48 2.89 -12.18
CA LEU A 7 20.27 2.48 -11.47
C LEU A 7 20.11 0.95 -11.49
N TYR A 8 19.54 0.41 -10.42
CA TYR A 8 19.13 -0.99 -10.34
C TYR A 8 17.70 -1.07 -9.79
N MET A 9 16.98 -2.12 -10.14
CA MET A 9 15.61 -2.33 -9.67
C MET A 9 15.59 -3.07 -8.33
N GLU A 10 14.43 -3.10 -7.67
CA GLU A 10 14.17 -3.95 -6.50
C GLU A 10 14.54 -5.41 -6.76
N ASP A 11 15.36 -5.96 -5.86
CA ASP A 11 15.77 -7.36 -5.89
C ASP A 11 14.82 -8.19 -5.02
N TYR A 12 13.62 -8.43 -5.54
CA TYR A 12 12.57 -9.15 -4.84
C TYR A 12 13.00 -10.53 -4.34
N ASP A 13 13.86 -11.24 -5.08
CA ASP A 13 14.36 -12.55 -4.66
C ASP A 13 15.29 -12.41 -3.44
N PHE A 14 16.07 -11.33 -3.36
CA PHE A 14 16.90 -11.03 -2.20
C PHE A 14 16.07 -10.63 -0.97
N VAL A 15 15.03 -9.82 -1.21
CA VAL A 15 14.06 -9.43 -0.16
C VAL A 15 13.35 -10.67 0.38
N GLU A 16 12.92 -11.58 -0.49
CA GLU A 16 12.27 -12.83 -0.09
C GLU A 16 13.24 -13.77 0.64
N GLU A 17 14.49 -13.89 0.18
CA GLU A 17 15.54 -14.63 0.92
C GLU A 17 15.70 -14.09 2.36
N ALA A 18 15.73 -12.76 2.51
CA ALA A 18 15.82 -12.11 3.82
C ALA A 18 14.56 -12.32 4.68
N HIS A 19 13.37 -12.22 4.08
CA HIS A 19 12.10 -12.48 4.77
C HIS A 19 12.02 -13.92 5.27
N GLN A 20 12.36 -14.90 4.45
CA GLN A 20 12.36 -16.31 4.87
C GLN A 20 13.38 -16.55 5.98
N ALA A 21 14.58 -15.97 5.86
CA ALA A 21 15.59 -16.06 6.91
C ALA A 21 15.13 -15.42 8.23
N SER A 22 14.34 -14.35 8.18
CA SER A 22 13.86 -13.63 9.39
C SER A 22 12.85 -14.43 10.24
N LYS A 23 12.33 -15.56 9.73
CA LYS A 23 11.36 -16.40 10.44
C LYS A 23 11.93 -17.12 11.66
N SER A 24 13.25 -17.28 11.76
CA SER A 24 13.91 -17.81 12.95
C SER A 24 15.20 -17.03 13.27
N PRO A 25 15.55 -16.88 14.56
CA PRO A 25 16.80 -16.21 14.95
C PRO A 25 18.04 -16.84 14.31
N GLU A 26 18.10 -18.16 14.25
CA GLU A 26 19.24 -18.91 13.70
C GLU A 26 19.41 -18.66 12.19
N THR A 27 18.33 -18.80 11.41
CA THR A 27 18.39 -18.56 9.96
C THR A 27 18.70 -17.10 9.65
N PHE A 28 18.20 -16.17 10.47
CA PHE A 28 18.49 -14.75 10.29
C PHE A 28 19.95 -14.43 10.61
N GLU A 29 20.49 -14.97 11.69
CA GLU A 29 21.91 -14.81 12.04
C GLU A 29 22.82 -15.37 10.94
N ASN A 30 22.48 -16.52 10.36
CA ASN A 30 23.20 -17.09 9.23
C ASN A 30 23.12 -16.20 7.99
N TRP A 31 21.95 -15.61 7.70
CA TRP A 31 21.80 -14.65 6.61
C TRP A 31 22.64 -13.38 6.83
N VAL A 32 22.64 -12.83 8.05
CA VAL A 32 23.46 -11.66 8.43
C VAL A 32 24.95 -11.97 8.31
N LYS A 33 25.40 -13.13 8.82
CA LYS A 33 26.78 -13.60 8.63
C LYS A 33 27.15 -13.69 7.15
N LYS A 34 26.26 -14.27 6.34
CA LYS A 34 26.47 -14.44 4.90
C LYS A 34 26.53 -13.11 4.15
N TRP A 35 25.59 -12.20 4.34
CA TRP A 35 25.47 -11.03 3.45
C TRP A 35 26.07 -9.75 4.02
N VAL A 36 26.18 -9.64 5.35
CA VAL A 36 26.65 -8.43 6.03
C VAL A 36 28.05 -8.64 6.60
N LEU A 37 28.23 -9.60 7.52
CA LEU A 37 29.46 -9.69 8.31
C LEU A 37 30.64 -10.35 7.57
N SER A 38 30.38 -11.19 6.57
CA SER A 38 31.45 -11.85 5.80
C SER A 38 31.95 -11.03 4.61
N CYS A 39 31.30 -9.91 4.27
CA CYS A 39 31.74 -9.03 3.19
C CYS A 39 32.74 -8.01 3.73
N LYS A 40 33.97 -7.98 3.19
CA LYS A 40 35.01 -7.02 3.63
C LYS A 40 34.70 -5.55 3.28
N GLY A 41 33.72 -5.33 2.41
CA GLY A 41 33.30 -4.02 1.93
C GLY A 41 32.42 -4.15 0.69
N HIS A 42 32.06 -3.01 0.09
CA HIS A 42 31.10 -2.97 -1.03
C HIS A 42 31.54 -3.83 -2.24
N SER A 43 32.79 -3.73 -2.68
CA SER A 43 33.29 -4.51 -3.82
C SER A 43 33.24 -6.02 -3.59
N ASP A 44 33.41 -6.45 -2.34
CA ASP A 44 33.33 -7.86 -1.95
C ASP A 44 31.89 -8.36 -1.97
N TYR A 45 30.96 -7.55 -1.47
CA TYR A 45 29.53 -7.79 -1.58
C TYR A 45 29.09 -7.93 -3.04
N LEU A 46 29.52 -7.02 -3.94
CA LEU A 46 29.16 -7.11 -5.37
C LEU A 46 29.70 -8.37 -6.03
N ARG A 47 30.95 -8.78 -5.72
CA ARG A 47 31.49 -10.06 -6.21
C ARG A 47 30.66 -11.26 -5.72
N LYS A 48 30.24 -11.23 -4.45
CA LYS A 48 29.42 -12.27 -3.84
C LYS A 48 28.00 -12.33 -4.42
N LEU A 49 27.41 -11.17 -4.71
CA LEU A 49 26.09 -11.06 -5.35
C LEU A 49 26.12 -11.64 -6.78
N GLY A 50 27.25 -11.47 -7.46
CA GLY A 50 27.52 -12.06 -8.76
C GLY A 50 27.15 -11.14 -9.92
N TYR A 51 28.00 -11.14 -10.95
CA TYR A 51 27.88 -10.24 -12.10
C TYR A 51 26.57 -10.39 -12.86
N LYS A 52 26.09 -11.63 -13.04
CA LYS A 52 24.83 -11.91 -13.75
C LYS A 52 23.63 -11.22 -13.08
N ARG A 53 23.48 -11.38 -11.76
CA ARG A 53 22.39 -10.77 -10.99
C ARG A 53 22.44 -9.25 -11.04
N ILE A 54 23.65 -8.67 -10.91
CA ILE A 54 23.84 -7.22 -11.02
C ILE A 54 23.42 -6.71 -12.40
N LEU A 55 23.85 -7.37 -13.49
CA LEU A 55 23.45 -6.99 -14.85
C LEU A 55 21.94 -7.10 -15.07
N GLU A 56 21.31 -8.16 -14.55
CA GLU A 56 19.86 -8.33 -14.65
C GLU A 56 19.12 -7.20 -13.94
N LEU A 57 19.51 -6.85 -12.71
CA LEU A 57 18.89 -5.75 -11.95
C LEU A 57 19.08 -4.39 -12.62
N LYS A 58 20.27 -4.13 -13.19
CA LYS A 58 20.55 -2.92 -13.98
C LYS A 58 19.77 -2.88 -15.28
N GLY A 59 19.75 -3.98 -16.03
CA GLY A 59 18.99 -4.06 -17.29
C GLY A 59 17.49 -3.88 -17.08
N ARG A 60 16.95 -4.48 -16.02
CA ARG A 60 15.54 -4.31 -15.68
C ARG A 60 15.23 -2.89 -15.21
N SER A 61 16.16 -2.12 -14.62
CA SER A 61 15.87 -0.74 -14.17
C SER A 61 15.59 0.25 -15.31
N HIS A 62 15.92 -0.12 -16.56
CA HIS A 62 15.64 0.68 -17.74
C HIS A 62 14.14 1.00 -17.86
N PHE A 63 13.80 2.26 -18.18
CA PHE A 63 12.41 2.74 -18.13
C PHE A 63 11.45 2.03 -19.09
N ASP A 64 11.95 1.48 -20.20
CA ASP A 64 11.14 0.73 -21.18
C ASP A 64 11.10 -0.79 -20.90
N SER A 65 11.73 -1.27 -19.83
CA SER A 65 11.85 -2.71 -19.58
C SER A 65 10.50 -3.39 -19.29
N TRP A 66 9.49 -2.64 -18.83
CA TRP A 66 8.12 -3.15 -18.64
C TRP A 66 7.51 -3.72 -19.93
N ARG A 67 7.99 -3.30 -21.12
CA ARG A 67 7.54 -3.84 -22.41
C ARG A 67 7.98 -5.29 -22.65
N PHE A 68 9.02 -5.74 -21.96
CA PHE A 68 9.51 -7.12 -22.07
C PHE A 68 8.87 -8.03 -21.01
N ASP A 69 8.17 -7.46 -20.01
CA ASP A 69 7.45 -8.21 -18.98
C ASP A 69 6.04 -8.64 -19.43
N ILE A 70 5.68 -8.47 -20.72
CA ILE A 70 4.35 -8.82 -21.27
C ILE A 70 4.02 -10.29 -21.02
N GLY A 71 4.98 -11.21 -21.16
CA GLY A 71 4.74 -12.64 -20.91
C GLY A 71 4.34 -12.95 -19.46
N VAL A 72 4.81 -12.15 -18.49
CA VAL A 72 4.38 -12.26 -17.09
C VAL A 72 2.90 -11.84 -16.95
N MET A 73 2.45 -10.89 -17.77
CA MET A 73 1.07 -10.46 -17.80
C MET A 73 0.12 -11.49 -18.43
N GLU A 74 0.60 -12.34 -19.35
CA GLU A 74 -0.22 -13.35 -20.03
C GLU A 74 -0.67 -14.49 -19.10
N ASN A 75 0.19 -14.84 -18.14
CA ASN A 75 -0.02 -15.94 -17.19
C ASN A 75 -0.93 -15.58 -15.99
N ARG A 76 -1.53 -14.39 -15.97
CA ARG A 76 -2.35 -13.94 -14.84
C ARG A 76 -3.72 -14.62 -14.82
N PRO A 77 -4.30 -14.91 -13.63
CA PRO A 77 -5.65 -15.45 -13.51
C PRO A 77 -6.68 -14.53 -14.18
N LYS A 78 -7.31 -15.05 -15.24
CA LYS A 78 -8.39 -14.38 -16.00
C LYS A 78 -9.77 -14.63 -15.37
N THR A 79 -9.85 -14.63 -14.04
CA THR A 79 -11.05 -14.93 -13.26
C THR A 79 -11.62 -13.67 -12.60
N THR A 80 -12.94 -13.64 -12.38
CA THR A 80 -13.63 -12.63 -11.58
C THR A 80 -13.63 -12.95 -10.08
N ARG A 81 -13.15 -14.14 -9.68
CA ARG A 81 -12.88 -14.44 -8.27
C ARG A 81 -11.82 -13.47 -7.73
N TYR A 82 -11.94 -13.11 -6.46
CA TYR A 82 -11.07 -12.15 -5.81
C TYR A 82 -10.70 -12.59 -4.39
N THR A 83 -9.56 -12.12 -3.90
CA THR A 83 -9.16 -12.30 -2.50
C THR A 83 -9.71 -11.17 -1.62
N PRO A 84 -9.79 -11.34 -0.29
CA PRO A 84 -10.17 -10.25 0.62
C PRO A 84 -9.25 -9.01 0.51
N ILE A 85 -7.97 -9.22 0.18
CA ILE A 85 -7.02 -8.12 -0.06
C ILE A 85 -7.33 -7.41 -1.38
N GLU A 86 -7.60 -8.14 -2.47
CA GLU A 86 -8.01 -7.54 -3.74
C GLU A 86 -9.30 -6.72 -3.55
N MET A 87 -10.27 -7.25 -2.80
CA MET A 87 -11.51 -6.52 -2.45
C MET A 87 -11.21 -5.22 -1.70
N ALA A 88 -10.38 -5.27 -0.65
CA ALA A 88 -10.02 -4.09 0.14
C ALA A 88 -9.30 -3.02 -0.70
N ILE A 89 -8.40 -3.42 -1.59
CA ILE A 89 -7.68 -2.50 -2.48
C ILE A 89 -8.66 -1.79 -3.42
N VAL A 90 -9.60 -2.54 -4.02
CA VAL A 90 -10.63 -1.98 -4.91
C VAL A 90 -11.58 -1.06 -4.15
N ALA A 91 -12.03 -1.46 -2.96
CA ALA A 91 -12.86 -0.63 -2.10
C ALA A 91 -12.15 0.67 -1.71
N MET A 92 -10.88 0.61 -1.34
CA MET A 92 -10.06 1.79 -1.05
C MET A 92 -9.90 2.69 -2.27
N ALA A 93 -9.64 2.12 -3.45
CA ALA A 93 -9.50 2.88 -4.69
C ALA A 93 -10.79 3.65 -5.06
N ARG A 94 -11.95 3.01 -4.92
CA ARG A 94 -13.27 3.63 -5.12
C ARG A 94 -13.53 4.73 -4.09
N LYS A 95 -13.25 4.47 -2.81
CA LYS A 95 -13.44 5.45 -1.72
C LYS A 95 -12.50 6.66 -1.84
N LEU A 96 -11.25 6.45 -2.27
CA LEU A 96 -10.32 7.53 -2.62
C LEU A 96 -10.89 8.38 -3.77
N ALA A 97 -11.38 7.76 -4.84
CA ALA A 97 -11.96 8.48 -5.98
C ALA A 97 -13.22 9.27 -5.59
N GLU A 98 -14.08 8.70 -4.75
CA GLU A 98 -15.24 9.37 -4.16
C GLU A 98 -14.81 10.65 -3.40
N LYS A 99 -13.84 10.52 -2.49
CA LYS A 99 -13.36 11.64 -1.67
C LYS A 99 -12.65 12.70 -2.47
N VAL A 100 -11.84 12.31 -3.46
CA VAL A 100 -11.19 13.23 -4.40
C VAL A 100 -12.23 14.10 -5.10
N LYS A 101 -13.28 13.49 -5.67
CA LYS A 101 -14.35 14.22 -6.35
C LYS A 101 -15.16 15.10 -5.40
N LYS A 102 -15.56 14.54 -4.25
CA LYS A 102 -16.39 15.22 -3.25
C LYS A 102 -15.72 16.44 -2.64
N ASN A 103 -14.43 16.32 -2.31
CA ASN A 103 -13.70 17.35 -1.56
C ASN A 103 -12.77 18.20 -2.45
N GLY A 104 -12.69 17.91 -3.75
CA GLY A 104 -11.87 18.67 -4.70
C GLY A 104 -10.37 18.51 -4.46
N TYR A 105 -9.92 17.32 -4.03
CA TYR A 105 -8.49 17.05 -3.86
C TYR A 105 -7.77 17.03 -5.21
N GLN A 106 -6.59 17.63 -5.27
CA GLN A 106 -5.80 17.79 -6.50
C GLN A 106 -4.63 16.82 -6.56
N THR A 107 -4.16 16.36 -5.40
CA THR A 107 -3.03 15.44 -5.28
C THR A 107 -3.37 14.26 -4.39
N LEU A 108 -2.81 13.10 -4.71
CA LEU A 108 -2.91 11.87 -3.93
C LEU A 108 -1.51 11.34 -3.66
N LEU A 109 -1.10 11.34 -2.39
CA LEU A 109 0.15 10.72 -1.99
C LEU A 109 -0.06 9.22 -1.73
N ALA A 110 0.69 8.39 -2.45
CA ALA A 110 0.67 6.95 -2.32
C ALA A 110 1.66 6.47 -1.24
N GLY A 111 1.17 5.76 -0.23
CA GLY A 111 1.98 5.02 0.72
C GLY A 111 2.33 3.62 0.22
N ALA A 112 3.38 3.00 0.76
CA ALA A 112 3.90 1.71 0.28
C ALA A 112 2.92 0.52 0.44
N GLY A 113 3.15 -0.55 -0.32
CA GLY A 113 2.41 -1.81 -0.24
C GLY A 113 1.00 -1.74 -0.85
N ILE A 114 0.02 -2.37 -0.21
CA ILE A 114 -1.36 -2.43 -0.73
C ILE A 114 -2.04 -1.06 -0.87
N ALA A 115 -1.62 -0.06 -0.09
CA ALA A 115 -2.09 1.33 -0.22
C ALA A 115 -1.63 1.97 -1.54
N ASN A 116 -0.42 1.63 -2.01
CA ASN A 116 0.11 2.08 -3.29
C ASN A 116 -0.78 1.57 -4.42
N LEU A 117 -1.11 0.27 -4.39
CA LEU A 117 -1.95 -0.38 -5.39
C LEU A 117 -3.36 0.24 -5.43
N ALA A 118 -3.93 0.58 -4.28
CA ALA A 118 -5.21 1.27 -4.20
C ALA A 118 -5.13 2.69 -4.78
N ALA A 119 -4.06 3.43 -4.49
CA ALA A 119 -3.84 4.77 -5.03
C ALA A 119 -3.69 4.75 -6.55
N TRP A 120 -2.93 3.79 -7.09
CA TRP A 120 -2.75 3.61 -8.54
C TRP A 120 -4.06 3.25 -9.23
N LEU A 121 -4.83 2.31 -8.67
CA LEU A 121 -6.15 1.98 -9.20
C LEU A 121 -7.09 3.18 -9.16
N SER A 122 -7.10 3.95 -8.05
CA SER A 122 -7.91 5.17 -7.92
C SER A 122 -7.58 6.21 -8.99
N PHE A 123 -6.29 6.42 -9.26
CA PHE A 123 -5.82 7.31 -10.33
C PHE A 123 -6.39 6.92 -11.70
N TYR A 124 -6.34 5.63 -12.05
CA TYR A 124 -6.89 5.16 -13.33
C TYR A 124 -8.43 5.21 -13.37
N ASN A 125 -9.11 4.98 -12.24
CA ASN A 125 -10.56 5.17 -12.13
C ASN A 125 -10.94 6.62 -12.45
N LEU A 126 -10.30 7.58 -11.78
CA LEU A 126 -10.53 9.01 -11.98
C LEU A 126 -10.21 9.44 -13.41
N LYS A 127 -9.08 8.96 -13.96
CA LYS A 127 -8.68 9.26 -15.33
C LYS A 127 -9.70 8.75 -16.36
N LYS A 128 -10.28 7.57 -16.16
CA LYS A 128 -11.34 7.01 -17.01
C LYS A 128 -12.61 7.86 -16.99
N GLU A 129 -12.90 8.49 -15.85
CA GLU A 129 -14.02 9.42 -15.67
C GLU A 129 -13.69 10.87 -16.11
N GLY A 130 -12.48 11.13 -16.63
CA GLY A 130 -12.06 12.47 -17.06
C GLY A 130 -11.63 13.41 -15.93
N TYR A 131 -11.46 12.90 -14.70
CA TYR A 131 -10.94 13.67 -13.57
C TYR A 131 -9.41 13.70 -13.58
N SER A 132 -8.85 14.89 -13.38
CA SER A 132 -7.40 15.08 -13.24
C SER A 132 -6.99 15.04 -11.77
N LEU A 133 -6.05 14.14 -11.45
CA LEU A 133 -5.45 13.99 -10.12
C LEU A 133 -3.96 13.72 -10.30
N ASP A 134 -3.11 14.40 -9.53
CA ASP A 134 -1.67 14.17 -9.54
C ASP A 134 -1.26 13.18 -8.44
N LEU A 135 -0.77 12.01 -8.86
CA LEU A 135 -0.16 11.04 -7.94
C LEU A 135 1.21 11.53 -7.47
N MET A 136 1.50 11.33 -6.19
CA MET A 136 2.77 11.70 -5.57
C MET A 136 3.38 10.55 -4.78
N ALA A 137 4.71 10.50 -4.72
CA ALA A 137 5.45 9.66 -3.80
C ALA A 137 6.51 10.49 -3.08
N GLU A 138 6.76 10.16 -1.81
CA GLU A 138 7.50 10.99 -0.85
C GLU A 138 8.93 11.36 -1.27
N VAL A 139 9.57 10.58 -2.15
CA VAL A 139 10.96 10.78 -2.58
C VAL A 139 11.12 11.73 -3.77
N GLY A 140 10.06 12.45 -4.14
CA GLY A 140 10.14 13.50 -5.17
C GLY A 140 9.33 13.25 -6.44
N LEU A 141 8.53 12.18 -6.52
CA LEU A 141 7.71 11.93 -7.70
C LEU A 141 6.45 12.79 -7.63
N TYR A 142 6.25 13.68 -8.60
CA TYR A 142 5.04 14.48 -8.73
C TYR A 142 4.35 14.26 -10.08
N GLY A 143 3.05 13.95 -10.02
CA GLY A 143 2.20 13.73 -11.19
C GLY A 143 2.61 12.52 -12.02
N TYR A 144 3.16 11.48 -11.39
CA TYR A 144 3.63 10.29 -12.10
C TYR A 144 2.46 9.42 -12.57
N ILE A 145 2.68 8.72 -13.69
CA ILE A 145 1.74 7.74 -14.24
C ILE A 145 2.26 6.34 -13.92
N PRO A 146 1.54 5.52 -13.13
CA PRO A 146 2.00 4.20 -12.74
C PRO A 146 2.20 3.26 -13.93
N ARG A 147 3.34 2.57 -13.96
CA ARG A 147 3.64 1.50 -14.92
C ARG A 147 3.30 0.12 -14.34
N PRO A 148 2.89 -0.84 -15.20
CA PRO A 148 2.57 -2.19 -14.75
C PRO A 148 3.85 -2.97 -14.39
N THR A 149 3.67 -4.21 -13.93
CA THR A 149 4.64 -5.29 -13.70
C THR A 149 5.63 -5.13 -12.55
N ASP A 150 5.65 -3.97 -11.90
CA ASP A 150 6.43 -3.74 -10.69
C ASP A 150 5.59 -2.88 -9.72
N PRO A 151 5.18 -3.44 -8.57
CA PRO A 151 4.28 -2.77 -7.64
C PRO A 151 5.00 -1.85 -6.64
N SER A 152 6.34 -1.73 -6.72
CA SER A 152 7.11 -0.88 -5.84
C SER A 152 6.63 0.57 -5.92
N LEU A 153 6.53 1.24 -4.77
CA LEU A 153 6.24 2.67 -4.70
C LEU A 153 7.33 3.47 -5.44
N PHE A 154 8.57 3.01 -5.38
CA PHE A 154 9.73 3.62 -6.03
C PHE A 154 10.16 2.86 -7.28
N ASN A 155 9.18 2.29 -8.00
CA ASN A 155 9.43 1.70 -9.31
C ASN A 155 10.11 2.72 -10.24
N MET A 156 11.36 2.43 -10.62
CA MET A 156 12.21 3.30 -11.44
C MET A 156 11.55 3.69 -12.77
N ARG A 157 10.64 2.84 -13.28
CA ARG A 157 9.89 3.07 -14.53
C ARG A 157 8.85 4.19 -14.42
N ASN A 158 8.50 4.62 -13.20
CA ASN A 158 7.60 5.74 -12.95
C ASN A 158 8.32 7.10 -12.96
N PHE A 159 9.63 7.17 -12.77
CA PHE A 159 10.36 8.45 -12.72
C PHE A 159 10.25 9.25 -14.04
N PRO A 160 10.38 8.64 -15.23
CA PRO A 160 10.22 9.37 -16.49
C PRO A 160 8.78 9.74 -16.82
N THR A 161 7.79 9.24 -16.07
CA THR A 161 6.37 9.60 -16.26
C THR A 161 5.94 10.76 -15.37
N CYS A 162 6.82 11.23 -14.48
CA CYS A 162 6.56 12.37 -13.61
C CYS A 162 6.39 13.65 -14.44
N LYS A 163 5.41 14.49 -14.04
CA LYS A 163 5.34 15.88 -14.51
C LYS A 163 6.53 16.70 -13.98
N MET A 164 6.98 16.35 -12.77
CA MET A 164 8.12 16.97 -12.11
C MET A 164 8.80 15.94 -11.20
N ASN A 165 10.13 15.93 -11.20
CA ASN A 165 10.93 15.28 -10.16
C ASN A 165 11.41 16.37 -9.20
N ALA A 166 11.18 16.17 -7.90
CA ALA A 166 11.52 17.10 -6.83
C ALA A 166 12.26 16.37 -5.71
N ASP A 167 12.23 16.92 -4.49
CA ASP A 167 12.77 16.31 -3.29
C ASP A 167 11.67 16.01 -2.25
N THR A 168 12.05 15.31 -1.18
CA THR A 168 11.12 14.96 -0.10
C THR A 168 10.57 16.19 0.62
N HIS A 169 11.36 17.25 0.79
CA HIS A 169 10.90 18.48 1.44
C HIS A 169 9.79 19.16 0.64
N THR A 170 9.91 19.15 -0.68
CA THR A 170 8.93 19.69 -1.62
C THR A 170 7.65 18.88 -1.58
N ILE A 171 7.74 17.55 -1.74
CA ILE A 171 6.55 16.70 -1.71
C ILE A 171 5.87 16.79 -0.35
N MET A 172 6.59 16.50 0.74
CA MET A 172 5.99 16.35 2.07
C MET A 172 5.66 17.70 2.70
N GLY A 173 6.60 18.66 2.67
CA GLY A 173 6.43 19.96 3.32
C GLY A 173 5.49 20.89 2.57
N MET A 174 5.55 20.93 1.23
CA MET A 174 4.76 21.88 0.43
C MET A 174 3.51 21.25 -0.18
N LEU A 175 3.63 20.10 -0.83
CA LEU A 175 2.53 19.52 -1.62
C LEU A 175 1.58 18.64 -0.81
N VAL A 176 2.06 18.02 0.27
CA VAL A 176 1.22 17.30 1.24
C VAL A 176 0.77 18.24 2.36
N GLY A 177 1.72 18.86 3.07
CA GLY A 177 1.45 19.62 4.29
C GLY A 177 1.24 21.13 4.14
N GLY A 178 1.36 21.67 2.93
CA GLY A 178 1.21 23.10 2.69
C GLY A 178 -0.18 23.62 3.09
N LYS A 179 -0.26 24.85 3.64
CA LYS A 179 -1.53 25.44 4.11
C LYS A 179 -2.64 25.50 3.05
N LYS A 180 -2.30 25.53 1.77
CA LYS A 180 -3.24 25.49 0.63
C LYS A 180 -3.22 24.17 -0.14
N ALA A 181 -2.39 23.20 0.25
CA ALA A 181 -2.35 21.89 -0.36
C ALA A 181 -3.73 21.22 -0.24
N GLN A 182 -4.15 20.57 -1.33
CA GLN A 182 -5.37 19.76 -1.41
C GLN A 182 -4.98 18.31 -1.64
N CYS A 183 -4.19 17.79 -0.69
CA CYS A 183 -3.66 16.44 -0.74
C CYS A 183 -4.47 15.49 0.13
N ILE A 184 -4.85 14.36 -0.45
CA ILE A 184 -5.32 13.17 0.27
C ILE A 184 -4.18 12.15 0.34
N GLY A 185 -4.07 11.42 1.46
CA GLY A 185 -3.09 10.36 1.65
C GLY A 185 -3.73 8.97 1.60
N ALA A 186 -3.05 8.02 0.96
CA ALA A 186 -3.36 6.59 1.02
C ALA A 186 -2.28 5.87 1.83
N LEU A 187 -2.60 5.38 3.03
CA LEU A 187 -1.61 4.75 3.92
C LEU A 187 -1.93 3.28 4.21
N GLY A 188 -0.90 2.44 4.21
CA GLY A 188 -0.98 1.11 4.83
C GLY A 188 -0.75 1.20 6.33
N ALA A 189 -1.20 0.20 7.08
CA ALA A 189 -0.97 0.13 8.53
C ALA A 189 -0.64 -1.28 8.99
N ALA A 190 0.28 -1.39 9.95
CA ALA A 190 0.48 -2.64 10.68
C ALA A 190 -0.52 -2.78 11.84
N GLN A 191 -0.96 -1.69 12.46
CA GLN A 191 -2.15 -1.66 13.32
C GLN A 191 -2.83 -0.29 13.20
N VAL A 192 -4.14 -0.23 13.42
CA VAL A 192 -4.89 1.03 13.57
C VAL A 192 -5.74 0.96 14.84
N ASP A 193 -5.71 2.00 15.69
CA ASP A 193 -6.56 2.08 16.90
C ASP A 193 -7.84 2.91 16.75
N GLU A 194 -8.76 2.82 17.71
CA GLU A 194 -10.15 3.32 17.59
C GLU A 194 -10.27 4.82 17.26
N ARG A 195 -9.16 5.56 17.39
CA ARG A 195 -9.02 6.98 17.08
C ARG A 195 -8.29 7.25 15.76
N GLY A 196 -7.94 6.21 15.01
CA GLY A 196 -7.24 6.24 13.74
C GLY A 196 -5.72 6.25 13.87
N ASN A 197 -5.14 6.14 15.07
CA ASN A 197 -3.68 6.16 15.19
C ASN A 197 -3.09 4.92 14.53
N ILE A 198 -2.06 5.12 13.73
CA ILE A 198 -1.38 4.04 13.01
C ILE A 198 -0.12 3.64 13.77
N ASN A 199 0.12 2.35 13.87
CA ASN A 199 1.39 1.78 14.32
C ASN A 199 2.04 0.98 13.20
N THR A 200 3.28 1.32 12.91
CA THR A 200 4.18 0.56 12.04
C THR A 200 5.59 0.49 12.64
N THR A 201 5.76 0.82 13.92
CA THR A 201 7.07 0.93 14.58
C THR A 201 7.29 -0.18 15.60
N LYS A 202 6.35 -0.41 16.53
CA LYS A 202 6.63 -1.27 17.70
C LYS A 202 5.36 -1.82 18.33
N THR A 203 5.28 -3.14 18.54
CA THR A 203 4.09 -3.78 19.16
C THR A 203 4.29 -4.15 20.62
N ALA A 204 5.52 -4.19 21.11
CA ALA A 204 5.90 -4.42 22.50
C ALA A 204 7.29 -3.82 22.78
N SER A 205 7.75 -3.75 24.03
CA SER A 205 9.04 -3.15 24.42
C SER A 205 10.28 -3.67 23.68
N ASP A 206 10.21 -4.86 23.10
CA ASP A 206 11.29 -5.58 22.41
C ASP A 206 10.92 -5.99 20.97
N ARG A 207 9.69 -5.69 20.52
CA ARG A 207 9.18 -6.14 19.22
C ARG A 207 8.96 -4.97 18.26
N TYR A 208 9.92 -4.77 17.37
CA TYR A 208 9.92 -3.74 16.33
C TYR A 208 9.24 -4.21 15.04
N ILE A 209 8.79 -3.24 14.26
CA ILE A 209 8.30 -3.40 12.88
C ILE A 209 9.18 -2.50 11.97
N VAL A 210 8.74 -2.18 10.75
CA VAL A 210 9.53 -1.50 9.71
C VAL A 210 9.81 -0.03 9.98
N GLY A 211 8.96 0.66 10.76
CA GLY A 211 9.04 2.10 11.02
C GLY A 211 8.02 2.93 10.25
N SER A 212 8.14 4.26 10.34
CA SER A 212 7.14 5.19 9.80
C SER A 212 7.23 5.41 8.29
N GLY A 213 8.45 5.38 7.71
CA GLY A 213 8.68 6.09 6.45
C GLY A 213 8.22 7.55 6.58
N GLY A 214 7.60 8.12 5.55
CA GLY A 214 6.91 9.41 5.66
C GLY A 214 5.48 9.34 6.18
N ALA A 215 4.95 8.17 6.57
CA ALA A 215 3.54 8.03 6.95
C ALA A 215 3.12 8.95 8.12
N ASN A 216 4.05 9.28 9.03
CA ASN A 216 3.79 10.26 10.09
C ASN A 216 3.51 11.65 9.52
N ASP A 217 4.34 12.14 8.60
CA ASP A 217 4.18 13.47 7.99
C ASP A 217 2.86 13.57 7.23
N VAL A 218 2.49 12.52 6.50
CA VAL A 218 1.20 12.43 5.79
C VAL A 218 0.04 12.52 6.77
N ALA A 219 0.03 11.67 7.79
CA ALA A 219 -1.07 11.64 8.76
C ALA A 219 -1.11 12.90 9.64
N SER A 220 0.00 13.62 9.75
CA SER A 220 0.07 14.87 10.50
C SER A 220 -0.46 16.06 9.70
N THR A 221 -0.31 16.06 8.37
CA THR A 221 -0.44 17.29 7.58
C THR A 221 -1.35 17.21 6.35
N ALA A 222 -1.63 16.02 5.80
CA ALA A 222 -2.59 15.88 4.70
C ALA A 222 -4.00 16.32 5.12
N ARG A 223 -4.84 16.69 4.15
CA ARG A 223 -6.24 17.08 4.43
C ARG A 223 -7.05 15.93 5.00
N GLU A 224 -6.80 14.76 4.45
CA GLU A 224 -7.49 13.55 4.79
C GLU A 224 -6.60 12.35 4.45
N VAL A 225 -6.70 11.31 5.26
CA VAL A 225 -6.04 10.03 5.02
C VAL A 225 -7.08 8.93 5.00
N VAL A 226 -6.98 8.09 3.97
CA VAL A 226 -7.61 6.78 3.91
C VAL A 226 -6.53 5.76 4.25
N ALA A 227 -6.74 4.98 5.30
CA ALA A 227 -5.85 3.91 5.69
C ALA A 227 -6.42 2.55 5.26
N ILE A 228 -5.56 1.58 4.96
CA ILE A 228 -5.94 0.20 4.66
C ILE A 228 -5.22 -0.78 5.60
N VAL A 229 -5.96 -1.76 6.12
CA VAL A 229 -5.47 -2.72 7.11
C VAL A 229 -6.19 -4.07 7.01
N PRO A 230 -5.51 -5.23 7.15
CA PRO A 230 -6.19 -6.52 7.26
C PRO A 230 -7.14 -6.55 8.46
N HIS A 231 -8.33 -7.14 8.28
CA HIS A 231 -9.33 -7.22 9.34
C HIS A 231 -9.07 -8.41 10.27
N VAL A 232 -8.16 -8.24 11.23
CA VAL A 232 -7.93 -9.21 12.31
C VAL A 232 -7.66 -8.48 13.62
N LYS A 233 -7.96 -9.13 14.75
CA LYS A 233 -7.94 -8.54 16.10
C LYS A 233 -6.62 -7.83 16.44
N GLU A 234 -5.50 -8.43 16.05
CA GLU A 234 -4.15 -7.94 16.34
C GLU A 234 -3.83 -6.66 15.56
N ARG A 235 -4.51 -6.44 14.43
CA ARG A 235 -4.36 -5.27 13.55
C ARG A 235 -5.31 -4.14 13.92
N LEU A 236 -6.37 -4.42 14.68
CA LEU A 236 -7.39 -3.46 15.11
C LEU A 236 -7.48 -3.38 16.66
N PRO A 237 -6.38 -3.05 17.38
CA PRO A 237 -6.39 -2.94 18.83
C PRO A 237 -7.21 -1.73 19.29
N LYS A 238 -7.72 -1.77 20.52
CA LYS A 238 -8.39 -0.61 21.15
C LYS A 238 -7.48 0.63 21.20
N LYS A 239 -6.20 0.43 21.51
CA LYS A 239 -5.14 1.45 21.50
C LYS A 239 -3.85 0.80 21.01
N VAL A 240 -3.13 1.46 20.11
CA VAL A 240 -1.82 0.97 19.68
C VAL A 240 -0.78 1.11 20.78
N PHE A 241 0.18 0.18 20.83
CA PHE A 241 1.32 0.26 21.76
C PHE A 241 2.19 1.50 21.48
N TYR A 242 2.40 1.81 20.20
CA TYR A 242 3.19 2.95 19.76
C TYR A 242 2.45 3.73 18.67
N VAL A 243 2.21 5.02 18.89
CA VAL A 243 1.64 5.90 17.87
C VAL A 243 2.74 6.30 16.91
N THR A 244 2.80 5.61 15.77
CA THR A 244 3.75 5.95 14.70
C THR A 244 3.26 7.14 13.91
N SER A 245 1.96 7.15 13.58
CA SER A 245 1.32 8.25 12.86
C SER A 245 0.02 8.64 13.57
N PRO A 246 -0.24 9.95 13.79
CA PRO A 246 -1.41 10.40 14.53
C PRO A 246 -2.70 10.17 13.75
N GLY A 247 -3.78 9.82 14.46
CA GLY A 247 -5.04 9.43 13.82
C GLY A 247 -5.97 10.55 13.38
N LYS A 248 -5.62 11.83 13.64
CA LYS A 248 -6.55 12.96 13.44
C LYS A 248 -7.04 13.07 11.99
N THR A 249 -6.14 13.00 11.02
CA THR A 249 -6.46 13.10 9.59
C THR A 249 -6.90 11.77 8.99
N VAL A 250 -6.70 10.65 9.69
CA VAL A 250 -7.21 9.33 9.30
C VAL A 250 -8.72 9.34 9.50
N ARG A 251 -9.44 9.67 8.42
CA ARG A 251 -10.91 9.78 8.39
C ARG A 251 -11.58 8.49 7.97
N THR A 252 -10.87 7.63 7.23
CA THR A 252 -11.40 6.37 6.72
C THR A 252 -10.40 5.24 6.92
N VAL A 253 -10.89 4.10 7.37
CA VAL A 253 -10.15 2.84 7.45
C VAL A 253 -10.88 1.82 6.61
N VAL A 254 -10.20 1.33 5.58
CA VAL A 254 -10.65 0.25 4.71
C VAL A 254 -10.03 -1.04 5.24
N SER A 255 -10.87 -2.01 5.57
CA SER A 255 -10.42 -3.33 5.98
C SER A 255 -10.75 -4.38 4.92
N THR A 256 -10.34 -5.63 5.15
CA THR A 256 -10.68 -6.77 4.27
C THR A 256 -12.14 -7.23 4.40
N LEU A 257 -12.92 -6.68 5.34
CA LEU A 257 -14.33 -7.03 5.52
C LEU A 257 -15.30 -5.84 5.35
N GLY A 258 -14.81 -4.59 5.39
CA GLY A 258 -15.66 -3.41 5.31
C GLY A 258 -14.93 -2.09 5.48
N ILE A 259 -15.69 -0.99 5.40
CA ILE A 259 -15.22 0.39 5.44
C ILE A 259 -15.75 1.10 6.68
N PHE A 260 -14.82 1.75 7.38
CA PHE A 260 -15.06 2.49 8.60
C PHE A 260 -14.76 3.97 8.36
N GLU A 261 -15.70 4.86 8.68
CA GLU A 261 -15.53 6.30 8.50
C GLU A 261 -15.79 7.06 9.80
N LYS A 262 -15.00 8.10 10.04
CA LYS A 262 -15.35 9.11 11.04
C LYS A 262 -16.36 10.05 10.41
N LEU A 263 -17.53 10.14 11.01
CA LEU A 263 -18.60 11.03 10.54
C LEU A 263 -18.41 12.46 11.10
N ASP A 264 -17.76 12.60 12.26
CA ASP A 264 -17.46 13.89 12.90
C ASP A 264 -15.96 14.01 13.24
N THR A 265 -15.47 15.22 13.56
CA THR A 265 -14.03 15.51 13.74
C THR A 265 -13.37 14.77 14.90
N ASP A 266 -14.12 14.44 15.96
CA ASP A 266 -13.62 13.74 17.16
C ASP A 266 -14.32 12.39 17.43
N SER A 267 -15.02 11.85 16.43
CA SER A 267 -15.74 10.59 16.61
C SER A 267 -14.83 9.37 16.51
N ARG A 268 -15.19 8.32 17.25
CA ARG A 268 -14.82 6.94 16.87
C ARG A 268 -15.34 6.63 15.46
N PHE A 269 -14.78 5.60 14.86
CA PHE A 269 -15.24 5.14 13.56
C PHE A 269 -16.68 4.60 13.60
N THR A 270 -17.35 4.74 12.46
CA THR A 270 -18.65 4.16 12.15
C THR A 270 -18.49 3.21 10.96
N LEU A 271 -18.97 1.98 11.08
CA LEU A 271 -19.08 1.04 9.96
C LEU A 271 -20.12 1.60 8.99
N THR A 272 -19.67 1.92 7.78
CA THR A 272 -20.49 2.54 6.72
C THR A 272 -20.71 1.61 5.54
N ALA A 273 -19.80 0.67 5.31
CA ALA A 273 -19.96 -0.32 4.26
C ALA A 273 -19.39 -1.69 4.66
N TYR A 274 -19.95 -2.78 4.12
CA TYR A 274 -19.45 -4.14 4.25
C TYR A 274 -19.26 -4.78 2.87
N TYR A 275 -18.53 -5.89 2.81
CA TYR A 275 -18.33 -6.64 1.56
C TYR A 275 -19.15 -7.94 1.58
N PRO A 276 -19.77 -8.32 0.45
CA PRO A 276 -20.51 -9.57 0.36
C PRO A 276 -19.57 -10.77 0.55
N LYS A 277 -20.08 -11.79 1.26
CA LYS A 277 -19.39 -13.06 1.51
C LYS A 277 -20.37 -14.20 1.28
N ASP A 278 -19.98 -15.15 0.44
CA ASP A 278 -20.85 -16.25 0.03
C ASP A 278 -21.38 -17.02 1.24
N GLY A 279 -22.71 -17.22 1.27
CA GLY A 279 -23.40 -17.97 2.32
C GLY A 279 -23.70 -17.21 3.61
N LEU A 280 -23.32 -15.92 3.72
CA LEU A 280 -23.65 -15.08 4.88
C LEU A 280 -24.61 -13.94 4.51
N ASN A 281 -25.53 -13.63 5.42
CA ASN A 281 -26.35 -12.43 5.35
C ASN A 281 -25.64 -11.22 5.97
N LYS A 282 -26.23 -10.03 5.82
CA LYS A 282 -25.70 -8.77 6.32
C LYS A 282 -25.42 -8.81 7.83
N GLU A 283 -26.35 -9.35 8.62
CA GLU A 283 -26.24 -9.40 10.08
C GLU A 283 -25.04 -10.27 10.51
N GLN A 284 -24.84 -11.41 9.86
CA GLN A 284 -23.71 -12.32 10.10
C GLN A 284 -22.38 -11.67 9.73
N ILE A 285 -22.31 -10.95 8.60
CA ILE A 285 -21.08 -10.24 8.20
C ILE A 285 -20.75 -9.10 9.19
N ILE A 286 -21.76 -8.36 9.65
CA ILE A 286 -21.58 -7.32 10.68
C ILE A 286 -21.12 -7.95 12.01
N GLN A 287 -21.64 -9.13 12.37
CA GLN A 287 -21.17 -9.87 13.52
C GLN A 287 -19.69 -10.28 13.37
N GLU A 288 -19.28 -10.82 12.23
CA GLU A 288 -17.86 -11.14 11.95
C GLU A 288 -16.97 -9.89 12.06
N LEU A 289 -17.41 -8.74 11.54
CA LEU A 289 -16.71 -7.46 11.66
C LEU A 289 -16.53 -7.02 13.13
N CYS A 290 -17.52 -7.29 13.99
CA CYS A 290 -17.45 -6.97 15.41
C CYS A 290 -16.51 -7.94 16.14
N GLU A 291 -16.61 -9.22 15.84
CA GLU A 291 -15.79 -10.28 16.45
C GLU A 291 -14.33 -10.21 15.98
N GLY A 292 -14.06 -9.76 14.75
CA GLY A 292 -12.74 -9.63 14.16
C GLY A 292 -11.92 -8.43 14.63
N SER A 293 -12.46 -7.63 15.55
CA SER A 293 -11.86 -6.36 15.99
C SER A 293 -11.77 -6.26 17.51
N ASN A 294 -10.66 -5.71 18.03
CA ASN A 294 -10.52 -5.39 19.45
C ASN A 294 -10.95 -3.95 19.78
N TRP A 295 -11.02 -3.06 18.78
CA TRP A 295 -11.58 -1.73 18.97
C TRP A 295 -13.10 -1.73 18.88
N SER A 296 -13.76 -0.70 19.42
CA SER A 296 -15.21 -0.52 19.30
C SER A 296 -15.56 0.54 18.26
N PHE A 297 -16.55 0.27 17.41
CA PHE A 297 -17.07 1.19 16.40
C PHE A 297 -18.60 1.27 16.46
N LYS A 298 -19.15 2.36 15.94
CA LYS A 298 -20.61 2.47 15.73
C LYS A 298 -20.99 1.76 14.44
N VAL A 299 -22.24 1.34 14.30
CA VAL A 299 -22.78 0.86 13.02
C VAL A 299 -23.75 1.93 12.51
N ALA A 300 -23.60 2.33 11.24
CA ALA A 300 -24.53 3.27 10.63
C ALA A 300 -25.94 2.67 10.53
N SER A 301 -26.97 3.51 10.56
CA SER A 301 -28.37 3.05 10.37
C SER A 301 -28.54 2.34 9.03
N GLU A 302 -27.85 2.84 8.01
CA GLU A 302 -27.72 2.22 6.70
C GLU A 302 -26.24 1.92 6.45
N VAL A 303 -25.93 0.63 6.35
CA VAL A 303 -24.60 0.14 5.97
C VAL A 303 -24.70 -0.36 4.53
N GLU A 304 -23.89 0.25 3.66
CA GLU A 304 -23.83 -0.03 2.22
C GLU A 304 -23.18 -1.40 1.97
N GLU A 305 -23.73 -2.18 1.04
CA GLU A 305 -23.04 -3.34 0.49
C GLU A 305 -22.16 -2.90 -0.68
N VAL A 306 -20.84 -3.04 -0.56
CA VAL A 306 -19.93 -2.69 -1.65
C VAL A 306 -19.96 -3.80 -2.69
N SER A 307 -20.36 -3.45 -3.92
CA SER A 307 -20.38 -4.42 -5.02
C SER A 307 -19.00 -5.05 -5.25
N PRO A 308 -18.92 -6.33 -5.64
CA PRO A 308 -17.67 -7.01 -5.96
C PRO A 308 -16.78 -6.26 -6.98
N PRO A 309 -15.47 -6.56 -7.03
CA PRO A 309 -14.57 -5.99 -8.03
C PRO A 309 -15.01 -6.33 -9.45
N THR A 310 -14.97 -5.35 -10.33
CA THR A 310 -15.19 -5.58 -11.76
C THR A 310 -13.98 -6.28 -12.37
N ARG A 311 -14.20 -6.93 -13.52
CA ARG A 311 -13.11 -7.57 -14.26
C ARG A 311 -11.97 -6.59 -14.62
N TRP A 312 -12.33 -5.37 -15.02
CA TRP A 312 -11.36 -4.35 -15.37
C TRP A 312 -10.51 -3.90 -14.17
N GLU A 313 -11.12 -3.73 -12.99
CA GLU A 313 -10.38 -3.40 -11.76
C GLU A 313 -9.40 -4.51 -11.37
N LEU A 314 -9.83 -5.78 -11.44
CA LEU A 314 -8.97 -6.92 -11.14
C LEU A 314 -7.82 -7.06 -12.15
N ASP A 315 -8.09 -6.94 -13.44
CA ASP A 315 -7.07 -7.05 -14.49
C ASP A 315 -6.02 -5.94 -14.37
N LEU A 316 -6.46 -4.72 -14.05
CA LEU A 316 -5.56 -3.58 -13.84
C LEU A 316 -4.76 -3.75 -12.55
N LEU A 317 -5.40 -4.11 -11.44
CA LEU A 317 -4.73 -4.35 -10.15
C LEU A 317 -3.66 -5.44 -10.26
N ARG A 318 -4.02 -6.59 -10.84
CA ARG A 318 -3.09 -7.71 -11.08
C ARG A 318 -2.02 -7.36 -12.12
N SER A 319 -2.17 -6.26 -12.87
CA SER A 319 -1.12 -5.80 -13.80
C SER A 319 0.00 -5.09 -13.06
N PHE A 320 -0.30 -4.42 -11.95
CA PHE A 320 0.70 -3.74 -11.14
C PHE A 320 1.56 -4.76 -10.38
N ASP A 321 0.93 -5.82 -9.86
CA ASP A 321 1.60 -6.86 -9.07
C ASP A 321 1.35 -8.27 -9.64
N PRO A 322 1.89 -8.59 -10.83
CA PRO A 322 1.60 -9.86 -11.50
C PRO A 322 2.20 -11.06 -10.76
N ARG A 323 3.25 -10.85 -9.95
CA ARG A 323 3.89 -11.86 -9.10
C ARG A 323 3.28 -11.92 -7.70
N ARG A 324 2.29 -11.08 -7.41
CA ARG A 324 1.48 -11.08 -6.19
C ARG A 324 2.28 -10.85 -4.90
N TYR A 325 3.35 -10.05 -4.96
CA TYR A 325 4.18 -9.68 -3.81
C TYR A 325 3.38 -9.00 -2.68
N TYR A 326 2.35 -8.22 -3.03
CA TYR A 326 1.45 -7.56 -2.09
C TYR A 326 0.02 -8.09 -2.16
N LEU A 327 -0.40 -8.67 -3.30
CA LEU A 327 -1.74 -9.26 -3.44
C LEU A 327 -1.92 -10.60 -2.69
N GLY A 328 -0.83 -11.23 -2.27
CA GLY A 328 -0.84 -12.53 -1.58
C GLY A 328 -1.28 -13.67 -2.50
N SER A 329 -1.51 -14.87 -1.95
CA SER A 329 -1.87 -16.06 -2.76
C SER A 329 -3.11 -15.83 -3.62
N PRO A 330 -3.18 -16.42 -4.85
CA PRO A 330 -4.34 -16.30 -5.73
C PRO A 330 -5.59 -16.94 -5.11
N PRO A 331 -6.79 -16.50 -5.52
CA PRO A 331 -8.05 -16.95 -4.92
C PRO A 331 -8.27 -18.47 -5.04
N ASP A 332 -7.72 -19.11 -6.09
CA ASP A 332 -7.87 -20.55 -6.32
C ASP A 332 -6.92 -21.43 -5.47
N GLU A 333 -5.98 -20.82 -4.72
CA GLU A 333 -5.02 -21.52 -3.84
C GLU A 333 -5.31 -21.28 -2.34
N GLN A 334 -6.32 -20.48 -1.96
CA GLN A 334 -6.64 -20.18 -0.55
C GLN A 334 -7.45 -21.29 0.15
N GLY A 335 -7.34 -22.55 -0.30
CA GLY A 335 -8.15 -23.67 0.18
C GLY A 335 -7.49 -25.04 0.17
N THR A 336 -6.15 -25.11 0.12
CA THR A 336 -5.36 -26.34 0.31
C THR A 336 -4.61 -26.33 1.63
#